data_AF-A0A3M1EJV6-F1
#
_entry.id   AF-A0A3M1EJV6-F1
#
_cell.length_a   1.000
_cell.length_b   1.000
_cell.length_c   1.000
_cell.angle_alpha   90.00
_cell.angle_beta   90.00
_cell.angle_gamma   90.00
#
_symmetry.space_group_name_H-M   'P 1'
#
loop_
_entity.id
_entity.type
_entity.pdbx_description
1 polymer ?
#
loop_
_entity_poly.entity_id
_entity_poly.type
_entity_poly.pdbx_seq_one_letter_code
_entity_poly.pdbx_strand_id
1 'polypeptide(L)'
;MAVGSSLDLDQVMREAVHQVLAVVGADCCAIYLRERRSGDLVLRAIEGVSPALAQHPDLKRVVAGTGWWGEMVSSAAPFILHDIDWDNVI
;
A
#
# COMPACT_ATOMS: atom_id res chain seq x y z
N MET A 1 15.88 -22.23 4.02
CA MET A 1 16.12 -21.51 2.76
C MET A 1 14.76 -21.30 2.10
N ALA A 2 14.24 -20.07 2.09
CA ALA A 2 12.97 -19.71 1.45
C ALA A 2 13.14 -18.33 0.81
N VAL A 3 13.76 -18.31 -0.38
CA VAL A 3 14.03 -17.07 -1.14
C VAL A 3 13.11 -16.97 -2.36
N GLY A 4 12.58 -18.09 -2.87
CA GLY A 4 11.72 -18.11 -4.07
C GLY A 4 10.33 -17.51 -3.85
N SER A 5 9.68 -17.79 -2.71
CA SER A 5 8.30 -17.36 -2.47
C SER A 5 8.14 -15.85 -2.25
N SER A 6 9.17 -15.16 -1.73
CA SER A 6 9.11 -13.71 -1.54
C SER A 6 9.29 -12.97 -2.86
N LEU A 7 10.23 -13.42 -3.70
CA LEU A 7 10.49 -12.80 -5.00
C LEU A 7 9.30 -12.96 -5.95
N ASP A 8 8.68 -14.14 -5.94
CA ASP A 8 7.47 -14.42 -6.71
C ASP A 8 6.32 -13.51 -6.27
N LEU A 9 6.09 -13.39 -4.95
CA LEU A 9 5.04 -12.53 -4.41
C LEU A 9 5.25 -11.05 -4.79
N ASP A 10 6.49 -10.55 -4.69
CA ASP A 10 6.79 -9.16 -5.07
C ASP A 10 6.57 -8.91 -6.57
N GLN A 11 6.85 -9.89 -7.43
CA GLN A 11 6.56 -9.82 -8.86
C GLN A 11 5.05 -9.77 -9.12
N VAL A 12 4.29 -10.64 -8.46
CA VAL A 12 2.82 -10.66 -8.58
C VAL A 12 2.19 -9.34 -8.17
N MET A 13 2.64 -8.73 -7.07
CA MET A 13 2.10 -7.44 -6.63
C MET A 13 2.47 -6.29 -7.56
N ARG A 14 3.67 -6.31 -8.15
CA ARG A 14 4.05 -5.32 -9.18
C ARG A 14 3.17 -5.41 -10.42
N GLU A 15 2.91 -6.62 -10.90
CA GLU A 15 2.00 -6.81 -12.03
C GLU A 15 0.57 -6.37 -11.66
N ALA A 16 0.12 -6.67 -10.44
CA ALA A 16 -1.21 -6.28 -9.98
C ALA A 16 -1.41 -4.77 -9.95
N VAL A 17 -0.47 -3.98 -9.40
CA VAL A 17 -0.60 -2.52 -9.41
C VAL A 17 -0.64 -1.95 -10.82
N HIS A 18 0.16 -2.50 -11.73
CA HIS A 18 0.21 -2.08 -13.13
C HIS A 18 -1.15 -2.29 -13.83
N GLN A 19 -1.72 -3.49 -13.70
CA GLN A 19 -3.02 -3.82 -14.30
C GLN A 19 -4.15 -3.01 -13.68
N VAL A 20 -4.14 -2.81 -12.35
CA VAL A 20 -5.16 -2.00 -11.66
C VAL A 20 -5.13 -0.56 -12.14
N LEU A 21 -3.95 0.06 -12.24
CA LEU A 21 -3.78 1.41 -12.77
C LEU A 21 -4.34 1.55 -14.19
N ALA A 22 -3.99 0.61 -15.07
CA ALA A 22 -4.44 0.61 -16.46
C ALA A 22 -5.97 0.51 -16.60
N VAL A 23 -6.64 -0.25 -15.72
CA VAL A 23 -8.10 -0.47 -15.77
C VAL A 23 -8.88 0.64 -15.07
N VAL A 24 -8.43 1.07 -13.89
CA VAL A 24 -9.15 2.05 -13.06
C VAL A 24 -8.94 3.47 -13.58
N GLY A 25 -7.84 3.75 -14.27
CA GLY A 25 -7.50 5.10 -14.73
C GLY A 25 -7.15 6.05 -13.59
N ALA A 26 -6.59 5.52 -12.50
CA ALA A 26 -6.10 6.32 -11.37
C ALA A 26 -4.71 6.92 -11.67
N ASP A 27 -4.31 7.93 -10.90
CA ASP A 27 -2.97 8.52 -11.02
C ASP A 27 -1.89 7.64 -10.36
N CYS A 28 -2.24 6.93 -9.28
CA CYS A 28 -1.32 6.04 -8.57
C CYS A 28 -2.05 4.82 -7.96
N CYS A 29 -1.29 3.76 -7.68
CA CYS A 29 -1.78 2.57 -6.98
C CYS A 29 -0.69 2.01 -6.07
N ALA A 30 -1.07 1.56 -4.88
CA ALA A 30 -0.17 0.96 -3.91
C ALA A 30 -0.81 -0.30 -3.31
N ILE A 31 0.00 -1.33 -3.10
CA ILE A 31 -0.38 -2.55 -2.36
C ILE A 31 0.45 -2.63 -1.10
N TYR A 32 -0.25 -2.72 0.02
CA TYR A 32 0.32 -2.94 1.35
C TYR A 32 -0.02 -4.34 1.85
N LEU A 33 0.92 -4.98 2.52
CA LEU A 33 0.66 -6.21 3.26
C LEU A 33 0.79 -5.97 4.76
N ARG A 34 -0.18 -6.50 5.51
CA ARG A 34 -0.17 -6.50 6.97
C ARG A 34 0.92 -7.44 7.49
N GLU A 35 1.87 -6.91 8.24
CA GLU A 35 2.83 -7.72 8.97
C GLU A 35 2.12 -8.45 10.13
N ARG A 36 2.27 -9.77 10.21
CA ARG A 36 1.55 -10.59 11.21
C ARG A 36 1.90 -10.25 12.67
N ARG A 37 3.11 -9.74 12.93
CA ARG A 37 3.60 -9.52 14.30
C ARG A 37 3.19 -8.17 14.84
N SER A 38 3.52 -7.08 14.14
CA SER A 38 3.14 -5.73 14.60
C SER A 38 1.73 -5.32 14.18
N GLY A 39 1.21 -5.90 13.10
CA GLY A 39 -0.01 -5.44 12.44
C GLY A 39 0.23 -4.32 11.44
N ASP A 40 1.44 -3.76 11.36
CA ASP A 40 1.75 -2.64 10.46
C ASP A 40 1.50 -3.00 8.99
N LEU A 41 1.21 -1.99 8.20
CA LEU A 41 1.09 -2.11 6.76
C LEU A 41 2.45 -1.83 6.12
N VAL A 42 3.00 -2.82 5.43
CA VAL A 42 4.28 -2.72 4.73
C VAL A 42 4.00 -2.58 3.24
N LEU A 43 4.53 -1.53 2.62
CA LEU A 43 4.41 -1.31 1.19
C LEU A 43 5.15 -2.41 0.43
N ARG A 44 4.50 -2.98 -0.59
CA ARG A 44 5.09 -4.04 -1.41
C ARG A 44 5.15 -3.74 -2.89
N ALA A 45 4.21 -2.95 -3.39
CA ALA A 45 4.24 -2.42 -4.74
C ALA A 45 3.59 -1.04 -4.76
N ILE A 46 4.15 -0.15 -5.57
CA ILE A 46 3.60 1.19 -5.82
C ILE A 46 3.93 1.59 -7.25
N GLU A 47 2.99 2.23 -7.92
CA GLU A 47 3.14 2.75 -9.27
C GLU A 47 2.37 4.07 -9.41
N GLY A 48 2.76 4.92 -10.36
CA GLY A 48 2.16 6.24 -10.58
C GLY A 48 2.63 7.34 -9.62
N VAL A 49 3.72 7.10 -8.89
CA VAL A 49 4.35 8.11 -8.00
C VAL A 49 5.77 8.44 -8.42
N SER A 50 6.29 9.58 -7.96
CA SER A 50 7.69 9.93 -8.18
C SER A 50 8.64 8.96 -7.45
N PRO A 51 9.86 8.73 -7.96
CA PRO A 51 10.83 7.86 -7.28
C PRO A 51 11.18 8.33 -5.85
N ALA A 52 11.18 9.65 -5.62
CA ALA A 52 11.41 10.21 -4.29
C ALA A 52 10.28 9.82 -3.32
N LEU A 53 9.03 9.90 -3.77
CA LEU A 53 7.87 9.53 -2.97
C LEU A 53 7.83 8.02 -2.72
N ALA A 54 8.11 7.19 -3.74
CA ALA A 54 8.20 5.73 -3.58
C ALA A 54 9.26 5.28 -2.54
N GLN A 55 10.26 6.13 -2.27
CA GLN A 55 11.30 5.84 -1.29
C GLN A 55 11.03 6.44 0.09
N HIS A 56 9.96 7.22 0.27
CA HIS A 56 9.65 7.90 1.52
C HIS A 56 9.44 6.89 2.66
N PRO A 57 10.09 7.05 3.83
CA PRO A 57 10.01 6.09 4.93
C PRO A 57 8.58 5.84 5.40
N ASP A 58 7.79 6.90 5.50
CA ASP A 58 6.44 6.80 6.03
C ASP A 58 5.46 6.12 5.05
N LEU A 59 5.77 6.13 3.76
CA LEU A 59 5.02 5.34 2.78
C LEU A 59 5.43 3.87 2.80
N LYS A 60 6.67 3.55 3.21
CA LYS A 60 7.14 2.15 3.25
C LYS A 60 6.51 1.37 4.38
N ARG A 61 6.19 2.03 5.49
CA ARG A 61 5.61 1.37 6.66
C ARG A 61 4.64 2.29 7.39
N VAL A 62 3.38 1.91 7.39
CA VAL A 62 2.31 2.62 8.10
C VAL A 62 1.96 1.84 9.38
N VAL A 63 2.01 2.52 10.51
CA VAL A 63 1.64 1.95 11.81
C VAL A 63 0.14 1.61 11.78
N ALA A 64 -0.21 0.38 12.17
CA ALA A 64 -1.62 0.02 12.19
C ALA A 64 -2.41 0.83 13.21
N GLY A 65 -3.59 1.31 12.80
CA GLY A 65 -4.48 2.07 13.67
C GLY A 65 -4.27 3.59 13.63
N THR A 66 -3.35 4.12 12.82
CA THR A 66 -3.19 5.57 12.64
C THR A 66 -4.11 6.10 11.54
N GLY A 67 -4.66 7.29 11.75
CA GLY A 67 -5.54 7.97 10.80
C GLY A 67 -6.68 7.07 10.27
N TRP A 68 -7.04 7.28 9.02
CA TRP A 68 -8.05 6.48 8.33
C TRP A 68 -7.57 5.06 7.95
N TRP A 69 -6.25 4.80 7.96
CA TRP A 69 -5.70 3.45 7.73
C TRP A 69 -6.21 2.44 8.75
N GLY A 70 -6.38 2.87 10.01
CA GLY A 70 -6.92 2.04 11.08
C GLY A 70 -8.33 1.55 10.80
N GLU A 71 -9.21 2.46 10.37
CA GLU A 71 -10.61 2.15 10.06
C GLU A 71 -10.74 1.32 8.77
N MET A 72 -9.97 1.66 7.74
CA MET A 72 -9.91 0.89 6.49
C MET A 72 -9.55 -0.57 6.77
N VAL A 73 -8.53 -0.80 7.61
CA VAL A 73 -8.09 -2.14 7.98
C VAL A 73 -9.14 -2.91 8.78
N SER A 74 -9.78 -2.26 9.75
CA SER A 74 -10.68 -2.92 10.68
C SER A 74 -12.02 -3.27 10.04
N SER A 75 -12.49 -2.46 9.09
CA SER A 75 -13.74 -2.69 8.37
C SER A 75 -13.71 -3.90 7.45
N ALA A 76 -12.54 -4.27 6.93
CA ALA A 76 -12.36 -5.31 5.91
C ALA A 76 -13.27 -5.15 4.68
N ALA A 77 -13.62 -3.91 4.35
CA ALA A 77 -14.50 -3.54 3.24
C ALA A 77 -13.84 -2.43 2.39
N PRO A 78 -14.30 -2.20 1.14
CA PRO A 78 -13.86 -1.06 0.36
C PRO A 78 -14.08 0.25 1.12
N PHE A 79 -13.04 1.10 1.17
CA PHE A 79 -13.05 2.37 1.87
C PHE A 79 -12.74 3.49 0.86
N ILE A 80 -13.68 4.42 0.66
CA ILE A 80 -13.57 5.49 -0.34
C ILE A 80 -13.49 6.82 0.39
N LEU A 81 -12.38 7.52 0.22
CA LEU A 81 -12.19 8.89 0.69
C LEU A 81 -12.41 9.84 -0.49
N HIS A 82 -13.29 10.82 -0.31
CA HIS A 82 -13.54 11.85 -1.32
C HIS A 82 -12.44 12.91 -1.37
N ASP A 83 -11.83 13.18 -0.22
CA ASP A 83 -10.69 14.08 -0.08
C ASP A 83 -9.76 13.52 0.99
N ILE A 84 -8.46 13.62 0.74
CA ILE A 84 -7.42 13.20 1.67
C ILE A 84 -6.87 14.45 2.34
N ASP A 85 -7.11 14.54 3.64
CA ASP A 85 -6.41 15.49 4.49
C ASP A 85 -5.01 14.96 4.80
N TRP A 86 -4.02 15.47 4.06
CA TRP A 86 -2.62 15.07 4.17
C TRP A 86 -2.00 15.36 5.54
N ASP A 87 -2.56 16.31 6.31
CA ASP A 87 -2.07 16.64 7.66
C ASP A 87 -2.43 15.55 8.69
N ASN A 88 -3.29 14.60 8.34
CA ASN A 88 -3.77 13.50 9.19
C ASN A 88 -3.34 12.10 8.70
N VAL A 89 -2.47 12.01 7.69
CA VAL A 89 -2.11 10.75 7.01
C VAL A 89 -0.79 10.16 7.53
N ILE A 90 0.08 10.97 8.14
CA ILE A 90 1.45 10.60 8.52
C ILE A 90 1.87 11.16 9.87
#